data_AF-A0A349VJ04-F1
#
_entry.id   AF-A0A349VJ04-F1
#
_cell.length_a   1.000
_cell.length_b   1.000
_cell.length_c   1.000
_cell.angle_alpha   90.00
_cell.angle_beta   90.00
_cell.angle_gamma   90.00
#
_symmetry.space_group_name_H-M   'P 1'
#
loop_
_entity.id
_entity.type
_entity.pdbx_description
1 polymer ?
#
loop_
_entity_poly.entity_id
_entity_poly.type
_entity_poly.pdbx_seq_one_letter_code
_entity_poly.pdbx_strand_id
1 'polypeptide(L)'
;MKTQPGHDPSRNSQIHLMNTETGESRRLFTDPEQLKFSNSMPVVSPKGDRIAFVSNRSGFMRIWVSNLDGSNARQISKPEMDYHQAIKAPIEQKVPAWSPDSQWIAHWEGVEMIHLSPFTGVRDPERDQMILATFHVWVVGSDGKNRRKVGRGDDPNWSPDGFVTRAFPDRDRGGPKIMIETTTGEKELAIVPRQKNWGRFTWKP
;
A
#
# COMPACT_ATOMS: atom_id res chain seq x y z
N MET A 1 9.51 10.82 19.80
CA MET A 1 8.08 10.58 20.12
C MET A 1 8.03 9.64 21.32
N LYS A 2 7.36 10.00 22.42
CA LYS A 2 7.22 9.09 23.57
C LYS A 2 6.12 8.09 23.25
N THR A 3 6.47 6.81 23.12
CA THR A 3 5.52 5.73 22.91
C THR A 3 4.78 5.42 24.21
N GLN A 4 3.46 5.24 24.16
CA GLN A 4 2.67 4.79 25.32
C GLN A 4 2.33 3.31 25.14
N PRO A 5 2.47 2.46 26.17
CA PRO A 5 2.04 1.07 26.10
C PRO A 5 0.58 0.95 25.65
N GLY A 6 0.28 0.03 24.72
CA GLY A 6 -1.08 -0.20 24.20
C GLY A 6 -1.55 0.80 23.14
N HIS A 7 -0.76 1.81 22.79
CA HIS A 7 -1.07 2.73 21.70
C HIS A 7 -0.09 2.57 20.53
N ASP A 8 -0.64 2.47 19.32
CA ASP A 8 0.16 2.53 18.10
C ASP A 8 0.94 3.86 18.07
N PRO A 9 2.28 3.83 18.12
CA PRO A 9 3.09 5.03 18.12
C PRO A 9 3.01 5.79 16.79
N SER A 10 2.53 5.15 15.72
CA SER A 10 2.28 5.75 14.42
C SER A 10 0.87 6.34 14.27
N ARG A 11 0.04 6.31 15.32
CA ARG A 11 -1.27 6.96 15.32
C ARG A 11 -1.12 8.45 14.98
N ASN A 12 -1.96 8.93 14.07
CA ASN A 12 -1.93 10.30 13.54
C ASN A 12 -0.62 10.64 12.81
N SER A 13 -0.03 9.67 12.11
CA SER A 13 1.09 9.93 11.19
C SER A 13 0.78 11.09 10.26
N GLN A 14 1.76 11.96 10.04
CA GLN A 14 1.64 13.15 9.18
C GLN A 14 2.63 13.06 8.03
N ILE A 15 2.24 13.59 6.88
CA ILE A 15 3.11 13.65 5.70
C ILE A 15 3.80 15.01 5.68
N HIS A 16 5.11 14.98 5.48
CA HIS A 16 5.94 16.16 5.29
C HIS A 16 6.61 16.11 3.92
N LEU A 17 6.75 17.28 3.29
CA LEU A 17 7.58 17.48 2.11
C LEU A 17 8.87 18.16 2.56
N MET A 18 10.00 17.68 2.05
CA MET A 18 11.32 18.19 2.36
C MET A 18 12.05 18.54 1.07
N ASN A 19 12.63 19.73 1.01
CA ASN A 19 13.59 20.11 -0.01
C ASN A 19 14.92 19.41 0.32
N THR A 20 15.45 18.62 -0.61
CA THR A 20 16.67 17.83 -0.39
C THR A 20 17.96 18.65 -0.49
N GLU A 21 17.91 19.83 -1.09
CA GLU A 21 19.06 20.73 -1.20
C GLU A 21 19.19 21.62 0.04
N THR A 22 18.07 22.23 0.48
CA THR A 22 18.07 23.18 1.61
C THR A 22 17.82 22.50 2.96
N GLY A 23 17.24 21.30 2.96
CA GLY A 23 16.78 20.61 4.17
C GLY A 23 15.50 21.18 4.77
N GLU A 24 14.92 22.22 4.17
CA GLU A 24 13.66 22.80 4.64
C GLU A 24 12.51 21.81 4.48
N SER A 25 11.63 21.74 5.48
CA SER A 25 10.47 20.85 5.43
C SER A 25 9.19 21.55 5.88
N ARG A 26 8.07 21.13 5.28
CA ARG A 26 6.72 21.56 5.67
C ARG A 26 5.77 20.38 5.74
N ARG A 27 4.69 20.53 6.52
CA ARG A 27 3.57 19.58 6.47
C ARG A 27 2.90 19.67 5.10
N LEU A 28 2.42 18.53 4.60
CA LEU A 28 1.55 18.48 3.44
C LEU A 28 0.17 19.07 3.79
N PHE A 29 -0.41 18.63 4.90
CA PHE A 29 -1.70 19.09 5.38
C PHE A 29 -1.55 20.09 6.52
N THR A 30 -2.27 21.20 6.43
CA THR A 30 -2.34 22.25 7.48
C THR A 30 -3.76 22.44 8.01
N ASP A 31 -4.77 21.95 7.29
CA ASP A 31 -6.17 21.93 7.71
C ASP A 31 -6.36 21.06 8.97
N PRO A 32 -6.86 21.61 10.09
CA PRO A 32 -7.11 20.87 11.33
C PRO A 32 -7.97 19.61 11.15
N GLU A 33 -8.92 19.60 10.21
CA GLU A 33 -9.77 18.42 9.98
C GLU A 33 -8.97 17.25 9.37
N GLN A 34 -8.02 17.54 8.49
CA GLN A 34 -7.18 16.52 7.86
C GLN A 34 -6.11 15.96 8.83
N LEU A 35 -5.71 16.75 9.83
CA LEU A 35 -4.72 16.37 10.83
C LEU A 35 -5.25 15.39 11.89
N LYS A 36 -6.57 15.21 12.00
CA LYS A 36 -7.20 14.24 12.93
C LYS A 36 -6.93 12.79 12.57
N PHE A 37 -6.48 12.53 11.35
CA PHE A 37 -6.34 11.20 10.78
C PHE A 37 -4.88 10.81 10.60
N SER A 38 -4.63 9.50 10.52
CA SER A 38 -3.35 8.98 10.07
C SER A 38 -3.22 9.18 8.58
N ASN A 39 -2.08 9.70 8.15
CA ASN A 39 -1.68 9.85 6.76
C ASN A 39 -0.28 9.22 6.62
N SER A 40 -0.16 8.14 5.85
CA SER A 40 1.07 7.35 5.77
C SER A 40 1.34 6.83 4.36
N MET A 41 2.51 6.22 4.16
CA MET A 41 2.96 5.66 2.87
C MET A 41 2.81 6.64 1.69
N PRO A 42 3.34 7.87 1.79
CA PRO A 42 3.26 8.83 0.69
C PRO A 42 4.09 8.38 -0.52
N VAL A 43 3.53 8.55 -1.71
CA VAL A 43 4.24 8.42 -2.99
C VAL A 43 3.84 9.56 -3.93
N VAL A 44 4.84 10.31 -4.40
CA VAL A 44 4.64 11.41 -5.35
C VAL A 44 4.43 10.84 -6.76
N SER A 45 3.52 11.45 -7.54
CA SER A 45 3.31 11.07 -8.94
C SER A 45 4.58 11.30 -9.75
N PRO A 46 4.90 10.49 -10.77
CA PRO A 46 6.03 10.76 -11.67
C PRO A 46 5.98 12.15 -12.31
N LYS A 47 4.78 12.67 -12.56
CA LYS A 47 4.56 14.04 -13.04
C LYS A 47 4.88 15.13 -12.00
N GLY A 48 5.04 14.78 -10.72
CA GLY A 48 5.40 15.72 -9.66
C GLY A 48 4.27 16.67 -9.25
N ASP A 49 3.02 16.38 -9.61
CA ASP A 49 1.88 17.26 -9.35
C ASP A 49 0.96 16.78 -8.23
N ARG A 50 1.04 15.50 -7.87
CA ARG A 50 0.12 14.83 -6.95
C ARG A 50 0.86 13.89 -6.02
N ILE A 51 0.20 13.50 -4.93
CA ILE A 51 0.68 12.51 -3.98
C ILE A 51 -0.44 11.51 -3.69
N ALA A 52 -0.12 10.22 -3.76
CA ALA A 52 -0.97 9.16 -3.25
C ALA A 52 -0.50 8.78 -1.84
N PHE A 53 -1.43 8.46 -0.96
CA PHE A 53 -1.15 8.14 0.43
C PHE A 53 -2.24 7.25 1.02
N VAL A 54 -1.94 6.64 2.16
CA VAL A 54 -2.89 5.85 2.94
C VAL A 54 -3.49 6.72 4.03
N SER A 55 -4.82 6.69 4.18
CA SER A 55 -5.49 7.39 5.27
C SER A 55 -6.73 6.67 5.80
N ASN A 56 -6.99 6.84 7.10
CA ASN A 56 -8.16 6.33 7.80
C ASN A 56 -9.33 7.33 7.90
N ARG A 57 -9.32 8.41 7.10
CA ARG A 57 -10.41 9.41 7.01
C ARG A 57 -11.79 8.79 6.79
N SER A 58 -11.87 7.67 6.08
CA SER A 58 -13.10 6.92 5.79
C SER A 58 -13.36 5.76 6.77
N GLY A 59 -12.72 5.75 7.94
CA GLY A 59 -12.87 4.72 8.98
C GLY A 59 -11.83 3.59 8.92
N PHE A 60 -11.38 3.20 7.73
CA PHE A 60 -10.33 2.20 7.51
C PHE A 60 -9.21 2.76 6.63
N MET A 61 -8.03 2.13 6.65
CA MET A 61 -6.91 2.51 5.80
C MET A 61 -7.26 2.32 4.32
N ARG A 62 -7.38 3.44 3.59
CA ARG A 62 -7.73 3.49 2.16
C ARG A 62 -6.69 4.30 1.39
N ILE A 63 -6.68 4.18 0.06
CA ILE A 63 -5.83 5.01 -0.81
C ILE A 63 -6.53 6.33 -1.11
N TRP A 64 -5.80 7.41 -0.87
CA TRP A 64 -6.20 8.78 -1.12
C TRP A 64 -5.18 9.44 -2.04
N VAL A 65 -5.63 10.47 -2.77
CA VAL A 65 -4.77 11.34 -3.57
C VAL A 65 -5.04 12.79 -3.20
N SER A 66 -4.00 13.61 -3.16
CA SER A 66 -4.10 15.07 -3.06
C SER A 66 -3.10 15.75 -3.98
N ASN A 67 -3.23 17.06 -4.12
CA ASN A 67 -2.17 17.91 -4.65
C ASN A 67 -1.01 18.00 -3.64
N LEU A 68 0.17 18.46 -4.08
CA LEU A 68 1.36 18.61 -3.22
C LEU A 68 1.25 19.74 -2.18
N ASP A 69 0.26 20.62 -2.30
CA ASP A 69 -0.10 21.63 -1.31
C ASP A 69 -1.12 21.13 -0.27
N GLY A 70 -1.54 19.87 -0.37
CA GLY A 70 -2.52 19.24 0.51
C GLY A 70 -3.98 19.52 0.13
N SER A 71 -4.23 20.29 -0.93
CA SER A 71 -5.57 20.53 -1.47
C SER A 71 -6.11 19.32 -2.23
N ASN A 72 -7.43 19.28 -2.44
CA ASN A 72 -8.13 18.27 -3.23
C ASN A 72 -7.88 16.82 -2.77
N ALA A 73 -7.66 16.62 -1.47
CA ALA A 73 -7.52 15.31 -0.89
C ALA A 73 -8.83 14.52 -1.02
N ARG A 74 -8.78 13.37 -1.72
CA ARG A 74 -9.95 12.52 -1.94
C ARG A 74 -9.58 11.04 -1.96
N GLN A 75 -10.52 10.21 -1.51
CA GLN A 75 -10.41 8.76 -1.60
C GLN A 75 -10.54 8.35 -3.07
N ILE A 76 -9.67 7.46 -3.53
CA ILE A 76 -9.71 6.93 -4.90
C ILE A 76 -10.04 5.45 -4.97
N SER A 77 -9.99 4.75 -3.84
CA SER A 77 -10.22 3.31 -3.77
C SER A 77 -11.25 2.99 -2.70
N LYS A 78 -12.42 2.49 -3.13
CA LYS A 78 -13.46 1.99 -2.25
C LYS A 78 -13.66 0.49 -2.53
N PRO A 79 -13.40 -0.42 -1.56
CA PRO A 79 -13.64 -1.84 -1.76
C PRO A 79 -15.14 -2.13 -1.70
N GLU A 80 -15.54 -3.33 -2.13
CA GLU A 80 -16.93 -3.81 -2.02
C GLU A 80 -17.35 -4.01 -0.56
N MET A 81 -16.41 -4.38 0.31
CA MET A 81 -16.64 -4.61 1.73
C MET A 81 -15.45 -4.13 2.57
N ASP A 82 -15.71 -3.28 3.55
CA ASP A 82 -14.67 -2.70 4.41
C ASP A 82 -14.30 -3.60 5.62
N TYR A 83 -15.14 -4.59 5.96
CA TYR A 83 -14.93 -5.52 7.08
C TYR A 83 -15.26 -6.96 6.67
N HIS A 84 -14.31 -7.88 6.83
CA HIS A 84 -14.52 -9.27 6.44
C HIS A 84 -15.26 -10.04 7.53
N GLN A 85 -16.53 -10.40 7.29
CA GLN A 85 -17.40 -11.00 8.31
C GLN A 85 -16.89 -12.34 8.86
N ALA A 86 -16.43 -13.24 7.99
CA ALA A 86 -15.92 -14.54 8.44
C ALA A 86 -14.60 -14.42 9.23
N ILE A 87 -13.66 -13.59 8.76
CA ILE A 87 -12.37 -13.34 9.41
C ILE A 87 -12.51 -12.45 10.66
N LYS A 88 -13.59 -11.67 10.74
CA LYS A 88 -13.83 -10.66 11.80
C LYS A 88 -12.69 -9.63 11.90
N ALA A 89 -12.24 -9.13 10.76
CA ALA A 89 -11.15 -8.15 10.70
C ALA A 89 -11.33 -7.17 9.52
N PRO A 90 -10.75 -5.96 9.59
CA PRO A 90 -10.88 -4.96 8.53
C PRO A 90 -10.18 -5.41 7.24
N ILE A 91 -10.76 -5.07 6.11
CA ILE A 91 -10.05 -5.03 4.84
C ILE A 91 -9.36 -3.67 4.77
N GLU A 92 -8.06 -3.64 4.60
CA GLU A 92 -7.24 -2.44 4.50
C GLU A 92 -6.60 -2.33 3.12
N GLN A 93 -6.17 -1.12 2.75
CA GLN A 93 -5.42 -0.86 1.53
C GLN A 93 -4.14 -0.12 1.88
N LYS A 94 -3.02 -0.58 1.33
CA LYS A 94 -1.69 -0.05 1.63
C LYS A 94 -0.80 -0.07 0.39
N VAL A 95 0.43 0.44 0.58
CA VAL A 95 1.50 0.42 -0.43
C VAL A 95 1.06 0.93 -1.81
N PRO A 96 0.59 2.19 -1.90
CA PRO A 96 0.30 2.79 -3.19
C PRO A 96 1.58 2.90 -4.02
N ALA A 97 1.47 2.65 -5.33
CA ALA A 97 2.54 2.85 -6.31
C ALA A 97 1.94 3.44 -7.60
N TRP A 98 2.50 4.56 -8.06
CA TRP A 98 2.07 5.22 -9.30
C TRP A 98 2.59 4.49 -10.54
N SER A 99 1.76 4.44 -11.58
CA SER A 99 2.21 4.09 -12.92
C SER A 99 3.14 5.19 -13.48
N PRO A 100 4.06 4.87 -14.40
CA PRO A 100 5.01 5.81 -14.97
C PRO A 100 4.35 7.02 -15.63
N ASP A 101 3.17 6.82 -16.23
CA ASP A 101 2.36 7.85 -16.90
C ASP A 101 1.51 8.71 -15.93
N SER A 102 1.62 8.48 -14.62
CA SER A 102 0.83 9.14 -13.56
C SER A 102 -0.69 8.99 -13.70
N GLN A 103 -1.18 8.00 -14.44
CA GLN A 103 -2.63 7.79 -14.64
C GLN A 103 -3.22 6.78 -13.66
N TRP A 104 -2.43 5.83 -13.18
CA TRP A 104 -2.89 4.70 -12.38
C TRP A 104 -2.13 4.59 -11.07
N ILE A 105 -2.78 4.00 -10.08
CA ILE A 105 -2.17 3.64 -8.80
C ILE A 105 -2.46 2.18 -8.54
N ALA A 106 -1.40 1.40 -8.38
CA ALA A 106 -1.47 0.05 -7.85
C ALA A 106 -1.43 0.11 -6.31
N HIS A 107 -2.11 -0.81 -5.64
CA HIS A 107 -2.08 -0.91 -4.18
C HIS A 107 -2.37 -2.34 -3.73
N TRP A 108 -1.90 -2.69 -2.54
CA TRP A 108 -2.32 -3.92 -1.86
C TRP A 108 -3.68 -3.71 -1.21
N GLU A 109 -4.47 -4.78 -1.13
CA GLU A 109 -5.72 -4.85 -0.39
C GLU A 109 -5.85 -6.21 0.29
N GLY A 110 -6.24 -6.23 1.56
CA GLY A 110 -6.46 -7.47 2.31
C GLY A 110 -6.64 -7.24 3.81
N VAL A 111 -6.74 -8.33 4.56
CA VAL A 111 -6.64 -8.32 6.02
C VAL A 111 -5.16 -8.37 6.41
N GLU A 112 -4.73 -7.44 7.25
CA GLU A 112 -3.33 -7.36 7.70
C GLU A 112 -2.83 -8.60 8.44
N MET A 113 -1.54 -8.90 8.26
CA MET A 113 -0.90 -10.06 8.89
C MET A 113 -0.94 -10.03 10.41
N ILE A 114 -1.05 -8.85 11.03
CA ILE A 114 -1.16 -8.72 12.50
C ILE A 114 -2.37 -9.47 13.07
N HIS A 115 -3.34 -9.84 12.22
CA HIS A 115 -4.49 -10.64 12.62
C HIS A 115 -4.24 -12.16 12.58
N LEU A 116 -3.11 -12.64 12.09
CA LEU A 116 -2.80 -14.08 12.04
C LEU A 116 -2.50 -14.65 13.44
N SER A 117 -2.74 -15.94 13.64
CA SER A 117 -2.51 -16.65 14.91
C SER A 117 -1.16 -16.35 15.58
N PRO A 118 -0.02 -16.29 14.86
CA PRO A 118 1.27 -16.02 15.50
C PRO A 118 1.39 -14.63 16.14
N PHE A 119 0.60 -13.65 15.67
CA PHE A 119 0.64 -12.28 16.19
C PHE A 119 -0.45 -12.01 17.23
N THR A 120 -1.57 -12.74 17.16
CA THR A 120 -2.69 -12.60 18.11
C THR A 120 -2.58 -13.53 19.31
N GLY A 121 -1.80 -14.62 19.19
CA GLY A 121 -1.74 -15.69 20.19
C GLY A 121 -2.97 -16.61 20.18
N VAL A 122 -3.96 -16.37 19.32
CA VAL A 122 -5.17 -17.18 19.17
C VAL A 122 -5.00 -18.11 17.98
N ARG A 123 -4.85 -19.41 18.23
CA ARG A 123 -4.63 -20.41 17.17
C ARG A 123 -5.92 -20.69 16.40
N ASP A 124 -5.95 -20.28 15.13
CA ASP A 124 -7.04 -20.53 14.19
C ASP A 124 -6.50 -20.69 12.75
N PRO A 125 -6.09 -21.91 12.36
CA PRO A 125 -5.46 -22.16 11.06
C PRO A 125 -6.39 -21.92 9.87
N GLU A 126 -7.71 -22.14 10.04
CA GLU A 126 -8.68 -21.91 8.97
C GLU A 126 -8.82 -20.40 8.71
N ARG A 127 -8.96 -19.60 9.77
CA ARG A 127 -8.97 -18.14 9.66
C ARG A 127 -7.67 -17.58 9.10
N ASP A 128 -6.52 -18.16 9.45
CA ASP A 128 -5.24 -17.76 8.88
C ASP A 128 -5.20 -17.97 7.37
N GLN A 129 -5.71 -19.12 6.88
CA GLN A 129 -5.83 -19.36 5.43
C GLN A 129 -6.77 -18.36 4.77
N MET A 130 -7.90 -18.03 5.40
CA MET A 130 -8.81 -17.01 4.90
C MET A 130 -8.15 -15.63 4.83
N ILE A 131 -7.39 -15.22 5.86
CA ILE A 131 -6.62 -13.98 5.86
C ILE A 131 -5.65 -13.96 4.68
N LEU A 132 -4.83 -14.99 4.52
CA LEU A 132 -3.83 -15.08 3.44
C LEU A 132 -4.46 -15.11 2.03
N ALA A 133 -5.71 -15.56 1.92
CA ALA A 133 -6.48 -15.55 0.67
C ALA A 133 -7.00 -14.15 0.30
N THR A 134 -7.00 -13.18 1.23
CA THR A 134 -7.46 -11.82 0.93
C THR A 134 -6.42 -10.95 0.22
N PHE A 135 -5.15 -11.38 0.15
CA PHE A 135 -4.01 -10.55 -0.27
C PHE A 135 -4.01 -10.38 -1.79
N HIS A 136 -4.51 -9.24 -2.23
CA HIS A 136 -4.61 -8.92 -3.65
C HIS A 136 -3.97 -7.58 -3.96
N VAL A 137 -3.39 -7.51 -5.15
CA VAL A 137 -3.02 -6.25 -5.78
C VAL A 137 -4.16 -5.79 -6.67
N TRP A 138 -4.49 -4.51 -6.54
CA TRP A 138 -5.47 -3.81 -7.35
C TRP A 138 -4.83 -2.62 -8.03
N VAL A 139 -5.41 -2.21 -9.15
CA VAL A 139 -5.09 -0.96 -9.84
C VAL A 139 -6.36 -0.12 -9.92
N VAL A 140 -6.22 1.18 -9.73
CA VAL A 140 -7.30 2.16 -9.89
C VAL A 140 -6.76 3.42 -10.58
N GLY A 141 -7.60 4.07 -11.37
CA GLY A 141 -7.26 5.35 -11.96
C GLY A 141 -6.98 6.39 -10.88
N SER A 142 -6.09 7.33 -11.15
CA SER A 142 -5.79 8.44 -10.25
C SER A 142 -7.01 9.33 -10.00
N ASP A 143 -8.02 9.25 -10.88
CA ASP A 143 -9.34 9.86 -10.74
C ASP A 143 -10.32 9.05 -9.87
N GLY A 144 -9.94 7.85 -9.42
CA GLY A 144 -10.77 6.94 -8.65
C GLY A 144 -11.69 6.05 -9.49
N LYS A 145 -11.57 6.09 -10.82
CA LYS A 145 -12.36 5.26 -11.74
C LYS A 145 -11.57 4.04 -12.19
N ASN A 146 -12.26 3.12 -12.88
CA ASN A 146 -11.66 1.98 -13.58
C ASN A 146 -10.83 1.06 -12.67
N ARG A 147 -11.30 0.82 -11.45
CA ARG A 147 -10.65 -0.11 -10.52
C ARG A 147 -10.71 -1.55 -11.07
N ARG A 148 -9.58 -2.24 -11.10
CA ARG A 148 -9.48 -3.65 -11.49
C ARG A 148 -8.56 -4.45 -10.57
N LYS A 149 -8.89 -5.72 -10.36
CA LYS A 149 -8.03 -6.66 -9.64
C LYS A 149 -6.92 -7.12 -10.59
N VAL A 150 -5.67 -7.01 -10.15
CA VAL A 150 -4.52 -7.57 -10.87
C VAL A 150 -4.35 -9.04 -10.51
N GLY A 151 -4.53 -9.39 -9.23
CA GLY A 151 -4.49 -10.77 -8.77
C GLY A 151 -3.90 -10.88 -7.37
N ARG A 152 -3.56 -12.09 -6.94
CA ARG A 152 -2.92 -12.32 -5.64
C ARG A 152 -1.53 -11.67 -5.61
N GLY A 153 -1.09 -11.25 -4.43
CA GLY A 153 0.26 -10.71 -4.21
C GLY A 153 0.26 -9.53 -3.25
N ASP A 154 1.45 -8.99 -3.03
CA ASP A 154 1.73 -7.87 -2.13
C ASP A 154 2.74 -6.89 -2.77
N ASP A 155 3.04 -5.79 -2.08
CA ASP A 155 4.05 -4.77 -2.42
C ASP A 155 4.10 -4.46 -3.93
N PRO A 156 3.02 -3.91 -4.52
CA PRO A 156 2.97 -3.66 -5.94
C PRO A 156 3.93 -2.55 -6.36
N ASN A 157 4.47 -2.67 -7.57
CA ASN A 157 5.27 -1.64 -8.22
C ASN A 157 4.99 -1.64 -9.73
N TRP A 158 5.50 -0.65 -10.45
CA TRP A 158 5.35 -0.53 -11.90
C TRP A 158 6.69 -0.57 -12.59
N SER A 159 6.81 -1.42 -13.60
CA SER A 159 7.92 -1.35 -14.54
C SER A 159 7.84 -0.07 -15.38
N PRO A 160 8.96 0.43 -15.92
CA PRO A 160 8.98 1.65 -16.73
C PRO A 160 8.07 1.60 -17.97
N ASP A 161 7.81 0.41 -18.51
CA ASP A 161 6.91 0.14 -19.62
C ASP A 161 5.44 -0.07 -19.21
N GLY A 162 5.11 0.13 -17.92
CA GLY A 162 3.72 0.20 -17.44
C GLY A 162 3.10 -1.13 -17.03
N PHE A 163 3.90 -2.16 -16.76
CA PHE A 163 3.40 -3.42 -16.21
C PHE A 163 3.50 -3.46 -14.68
N VAL A 164 2.51 -4.08 -14.04
CA VAL A 164 2.48 -4.20 -12.58
C VAL A 164 3.33 -5.39 -12.15
N THR A 165 4.23 -5.15 -11.20
CA THR A 165 4.93 -6.20 -10.46
C THR A 165 4.30 -6.40 -9.09
N ARG A 166 4.33 -7.64 -8.59
CA ARG A 166 3.81 -8.04 -7.27
C ARG A 166 4.82 -8.95 -6.58
N ALA A 167 4.95 -8.82 -5.27
CA ALA A 167 5.75 -9.70 -4.43
C ALA A 167 4.89 -10.81 -3.81
N PHE A 168 5.50 -11.98 -3.62
CA PHE A 168 4.89 -13.13 -2.94
C PHE A 168 5.86 -13.64 -1.89
N PRO A 169 5.48 -13.68 -0.61
CA PRO A 169 6.30 -14.30 0.42
C PRO A 169 6.61 -15.76 0.06
N ASP A 170 7.90 -16.12 0.07
CA ASP A 170 8.36 -17.49 -0.15
C ASP A 170 9.38 -17.83 0.94
N ARG A 171 8.88 -18.57 1.95
CA ARG A 171 9.67 -18.96 3.13
C ARG A 171 10.75 -19.97 2.78
N ASP A 172 10.50 -20.86 1.83
CA ASP A 172 11.45 -21.90 1.43
C ASP A 172 12.61 -21.30 0.64
N ARG A 173 12.36 -20.24 -0.12
CA ARG A 173 13.38 -19.45 -0.81
C ARG A 173 14.19 -18.55 0.13
N GLY A 174 13.62 -18.16 1.27
CA GLY A 174 14.21 -17.19 2.19
C GLY A 174 14.08 -15.73 1.73
N GLY A 175 13.11 -15.41 0.86
CA GLY A 175 12.88 -14.08 0.29
C GLY A 175 11.73 -14.10 -0.73
N PRO A 176 11.11 -12.97 -1.09
CA PRO A 176 9.91 -12.97 -1.92
C PRO A 176 10.19 -13.41 -3.37
N LYS A 177 9.20 -14.04 -4.01
CA LYS A 177 9.13 -14.12 -5.47
C LYS A 177 8.56 -12.82 -6.01
N ILE A 178 9.18 -12.28 -7.05
CA ILE A 178 8.65 -11.10 -7.75
C ILE A 178 8.07 -11.55 -9.08
N MET A 179 6.79 -11.24 -9.31
CA MET A 179 6.09 -11.56 -10.54
C MET A 179 5.74 -10.27 -11.27
N ILE A 180 5.72 -10.30 -12.60
CA ILE A 180 5.26 -9.21 -13.46
C ILE A 180 4.08 -9.69 -14.33
N GLU A 181 3.01 -8.88 -14.40
CA GLU A 181 1.88 -9.11 -15.32
C GLU A 181 2.18 -8.46 -16.68
N THR A 182 2.42 -9.26 -17.72
CA THR A 182 2.66 -8.75 -19.09
C THR A 182 1.49 -9.08 -20.02
N THR A 183 1.50 -8.53 -21.23
CA THR A 183 0.53 -8.90 -22.28
C THR A 183 0.55 -10.39 -22.64
N THR A 184 1.67 -11.07 -22.39
CA THR A 184 1.84 -12.52 -22.63
C THR A 184 1.52 -13.38 -21.40
N GLY A 185 1.01 -12.77 -20.32
CA GLY A 185 0.76 -13.44 -19.04
C GLY A 185 1.79 -13.09 -17.97
N GLU A 186 1.71 -13.82 -16.86
CA GLU A 186 2.57 -13.58 -15.68
C GLU A 186 3.94 -14.25 -15.84
N LYS A 187 5.00 -13.53 -15.42
CA LYS A 187 6.38 -14.04 -15.43
C LYS A 187 7.06 -13.79 -14.09
N GLU A 188 7.87 -14.73 -13.63
CA GLU A 188 8.76 -14.52 -12.48
C GLU A 188 9.99 -13.70 -12.91
N LEU A 189 10.34 -12.69 -12.12
CA LEU A 189 11.59 -11.95 -12.24
C LEU A 189 12.63 -12.60 -11.33
N ALA A 190 13.69 -13.18 -11.92
CA ALA A 190 14.78 -13.84 -11.20
C ALA A 190 15.78 -12.85 -10.59
N ILE A 191 15.28 -11.87 -9.83
CA ILE A 191 16.06 -10.73 -9.31
C ILE A 191 16.30 -10.77 -7.79
N VAL A 192 15.61 -11.68 -7.08
CA VAL A 192 15.78 -11.88 -5.64
C VAL A 192 16.66 -13.12 -5.41
N PRO A 193 17.90 -12.97 -4.93
CA PRO A 193 18.74 -14.10 -4.56
C PRO A 193 18.09 -15.01 -3.51
N ARG A 194 18.33 -16.32 -3.57
CA ARG A 194 17.87 -17.28 -2.55
C ARG A 194 18.62 -17.08 -1.23
N GLN A 195 18.02 -17.57 -0.14
CA GLN A 195 18.60 -17.67 1.21
C GLN A 195 19.03 -16.34 1.83
N LYS A 196 18.41 -15.23 1.41
CA LYS A 196 18.64 -13.89 1.96
C LYS A 196 17.32 -13.17 2.14
N ASN A 197 17.07 -12.65 3.34
CA ASN A 197 15.91 -11.83 3.63
C ASN A 197 16.03 -10.49 2.86
N TRP A 198 15.34 -10.39 1.72
CA TRP A 198 15.21 -9.16 0.96
C TRP A 198 13.89 -8.47 1.32
N GLY A 199 13.95 -7.14 1.42
CA GLY A 199 12.79 -6.28 1.66
C GLY A 199 12.03 -5.96 0.36
N ARG A 200 11.63 -4.69 0.22
CA ARG A 200 10.88 -4.22 -0.96
C ARG A 200 11.74 -4.08 -2.20
N PHE A 201 11.16 -4.45 -3.33
CA PHE A 201 11.70 -4.23 -4.67
C PHE A 201 11.18 -2.91 -5.26
N THR A 202 12.02 -2.20 -5.99
CA THR A 202 11.59 -1.08 -6.82
C THR A 202 12.34 -1.02 -8.14
N TRP A 203 11.64 -0.57 -9.18
CA TRP A 203 12.25 -0.25 -10.47
C TRP A 203 13.08 1.02 -10.35
N LYS A 204 14.14 1.08 -11.15
CA LYS A 204 14.85 2.33 -11.40
C LYS A 204 14.01 3.17 -12.39
N PRO A 205 13.97 4.50 -12.21
CA PRO A 205 13.39 5.41 -13.20
C PRO A 205 14.01 5.22 -14.59
#